data_AF-A0A0A9XLZ1-F1
#
_entry.id   AF-A0A0A9XLZ1-F1
#
_cell.length_a   1.000
_cell.length_b   1.000
_cell.length_c   1.000
_cell.angle_alpha   90.00
_cell.angle_beta   90.00
_cell.angle_gamma   90.00
#
_symmetry.space_group_name_H-M   'P 1'
#
loop_
_entity.id
_entity.type
_entity.pdbx_description
1 polymer ?
#
loop_
_entity_poly.entity_id
_entity_poly.type
_entity_poly.pdbx_seq_one_letter_code
_entity_poly.pdbx_strand_id
1 'polypeptide(L)'
;MSVNTSDNHPDDTHKGEEPVKMTSLELLDPSQRAAVVFDPAMPLLIKAGAGSGKTQTMATRVAFLISHRQVLPHTVLGIVFTRHAAETLRERVKTILLHELHHGKLL
;
A
#
# COMPACT_ATOMS: atom_id res chain seq x y z
N MET A 1 -50.64 -3.69 40.10
CA MET A 1 -50.68 -2.22 40.20
C MET A 1 -49.30 -1.72 40.65
N SER A 2 -49.02 -0.42 40.42
CA SER A 2 -47.74 0.27 40.65
C SER A 2 -46.69 0.15 39.54
N VAL A 3 -46.73 1.16 38.66
CA VAL A 3 -45.55 1.86 38.07
C VAL A 3 -44.64 2.39 39.20
N ASN A 4 -43.39 2.83 39.07
CA ASN A 4 -42.62 3.47 37.98
C ASN A 4 -41.10 3.34 38.34
N THR A 5 -40.04 3.70 37.58
CA THR A 5 -39.82 4.44 36.31
C THR A 5 -38.48 3.95 35.67
N SER A 6 -38.05 4.56 34.56
CA SER A 6 -36.67 4.73 34.03
C SER A 6 -35.52 3.82 34.51
N ASP A 7 -34.83 3.21 33.53
CA ASP A 7 -33.55 3.81 33.13
C ASP A 7 -33.32 3.73 31.61
N ASN A 8 -32.42 4.56 31.11
CA ASN A 8 -32.34 4.91 29.68
C ASN A 8 -31.91 3.74 28.79
N HIS A 9 -32.52 3.64 27.61
CA HIS A 9 -31.97 2.90 26.49
C HIS A 9 -31.07 3.84 25.68
N PRO A 10 -29.72 3.76 25.80
CA PRO A 10 -28.86 4.40 24.82
C PRO A 10 -29.08 3.72 23.48
N ASP A 11 -29.56 4.51 22.53
CA ASP A 11 -29.39 4.33 21.09
C ASP A 11 -28.00 3.73 20.79
N ASP A 12 -27.95 2.42 20.51
CA ASP A 12 -26.76 1.72 20.02
C ASP A 12 -26.52 2.11 18.56
N THR A 13 -26.28 3.40 18.34
CA THR A 13 -25.87 3.94 17.06
C THR A 13 -24.52 3.33 16.74
N HIS A 14 -24.50 2.37 15.81
CA HIS A 14 -23.27 1.92 15.15
C HIS A 14 -22.66 3.10 14.37
N LYS A 15 -21.98 3.99 15.11
CA LYS A 15 -21.15 5.06 14.54
C LYS A 15 -20.11 4.38 13.66
N GLY A 16 -20.04 4.84 12.42
CA GLY A 16 -19.23 4.19 11.39
C GLY A 16 -17.81 3.94 11.86
N GLU A 17 -17.41 2.67 11.83
CA GLU A 17 -16.00 2.32 11.77
C GLU A 17 -15.45 2.97 10.49
N GLU A 18 -14.59 3.99 10.64
CA GLU A 18 -13.80 4.44 9.49
C GLU A 18 -13.07 3.22 8.93
N PRO A 19 -13.07 3.02 7.60
CA PRO A 19 -12.33 1.90 7.02
C PRO A 19 -10.86 2.05 7.44
N VAL A 20 -10.34 1.02 8.13
CA VAL A 20 -8.96 1.01 8.64
C VAL A 20 -8.02 1.34 7.48
N LYS A 21 -7.41 2.53 7.53
CA LYS A 21 -6.54 3.09 6.48
C LYS A 21 -5.20 2.35 6.45
N MET A 22 -5.24 1.09 5.99
CA MET A 22 -4.07 0.22 5.90
C MET A 22 -3.07 0.74 4.87
N THR A 23 -1.80 0.80 5.25
CA THR A 23 -0.76 1.38 4.40
C THR A 23 -0.30 0.40 3.33
N SER A 24 0.33 0.91 2.26
CA SER A 24 0.71 0.08 1.10
C SER A 24 1.70 -1.06 1.42
N LEU A 25 2.32 -1.04 2.61
CA LEU A 25 3.22 -2.08 3.12
C LEU A 25 2.52 -3.11 4.03
N GLU A 26 1.38 -2.78 4.62
CA GLU A 26 0.60 -3.68 5.50
C GLU A 26 -0.19 -4.72 4.71
N LEU A 27 -0.56 -4.39 3.46
CA LEU A 27 -1.27 -5.27 2.53
C LEU A 27 -0.36 -6.29 1.82
N LEU A 28 0.95 -6.30 2.12
CA LEU A 28 1.93 -7.19 1.50
C LEU A 28 2.25 -8.40 2.38
N ASP A 29 2.45 -9.56 1.77
CA ASP A 29 2.99 -10.71 2.50
C ASP A 29 4.44 -10.45 2.97
N PRO A 30 4.96 -11.19 3.97
CA PRO A 30 6.29 -10.93 4.54
C PRO A 30 7.43 -10.96 3.51
N SER A 31 7.34 -11.79 2.47
CA SER A 31 8.37 -11.90 1.42
C SER A 31 8.30 -10.72 0.44
N GLN A 32 7.09 -10.28 0.08
CA GLN A 32 6.87 -9.09 -0.73
C GLN A 32 7.34 -7.84 0.02
N ARG A 33 6.99 -7.71 1.31
CA ARG A 33 7.42 -6.59 2.16
C ARG A 33 8.93 -6.55 2.31
N ALA A 34 9.58 -7.69 2.54
CA ALA A 34 11.04 -7.80 2.57
C ALA A 34 11.68 -7.33 1.25
N ALA A 35 11.13 -7.77 0.11
CA ALA A 35 11.60 -7.32 -1.21
C ALA A 35 11.37 -5.81 -1.46
N VAL A 36 10.32 -5.22 -0.91
CA VAL A 36 10.06 -3.77 -1.00
C VAL A 36 11.07 -2.96 -0.19
N VAL A 37 11.36 -3.35 1.06
CA VAL A 37 12.24 -2.56 1.95
C VAL A 37 13.74 -2.82 1.77
N PHE A 38 14.09 -3.86 1.01
CA PHE A 38 15.48 -4.28 0.74
C PHE A 38 16.34 -3.14 0.20
N ASP A 39 17.60 -3.10 0.64
CA ASP A 39 18.57 -2.04 0.34
C ASP A 39 18.70 -1.77 -1.17
N PRO A 40 18.44 -0.54 -1.67
CA PRO A 40 18.64 -0.20 -3.07
C PRO A 40 20.12 -0.20 -3.52
N ALA A 41 21.09 -0.16 -2.60
CA ALA A 41 22.51 -0.26 -2.94
C ALA A 41 22.95 -1.70 -3.33
N MET A 42 22.10 -2.70 -3.05
CA MET A 42 22.43 -4.12 -3.24
C MET A 42 21.53 -4.76 -4.32
N PRO A 43 22.06 -5.67 -5.16
CA PRO A 43 21.26 -6.38 -6.15
C PRO A 43 20.29 -7.38 -5.47
N LEU A 44 19.06 -7.45 -5.97
CA LEU A 44 18.00 -8.32 -5.46
C LEU A 44 17.40 -9.19 -6.59
N LEU A 45 17.34 -10.51 -6.37
CA LEU A 45 16.63 -11.44 -7.24
C LEU A 45 15.36 -11.97 -6.54
N ILE A 46 14.20 -11.69 -7.12
CA ILE A 46 12.90 -12.18 -6.62
C ILE A 46 12.45 -13.37 -7.49
N LYS A 47 12.42 -14.58 -6.93
CA LYS A 47 11.85 -15.78 -7.57
C LYS A 47 10.36 -15.85 -7.25
N ALA A 48 9.49 -15.72 -8.25
CA ALA A 48 8.05 -15.52 -8.02
C ALA A 48 7.16 -16.19 -9.09
N GLY A 49 6.33 -17.14 -8.66
CA GLY A 49 5.41 -17.92 -9.52
C GLY A 49 4.24 -17.11 -10.10
N ALA A 50 3.34 -17.75 -10.86
CA ALA A 50 2.09 -17.11 -11.28
C ALA A 50 1.26 -16.68 -10.04
N GLY A 51 0.44 -15.63 -10.16
CA GLY A 51 -0.43 -15.12 -9.07
C GLY A 51 0.26 -14.45 -7.87
N SER A 52 1.55 -14.67 -7.64
CA SER A 52 2.34 -14.23 -6.46
C SER A 52 2.53 -12.70 -6.25
N GLY A 53 1.73 -11.85 -6.90
CA GLY A 53 1.76 -10.40 -6.67
C GLY A 53 2.95 -9.64 -7.28
N LYS A 54 3.81 -10.26 -8.10
CA LYS A 54 5.00 -9.64 -8.75
C LYS A 54 4.85 -8.15 -9.10
N THR A 55 3.82 -7.79 -9.87
CA THR A 55 3.58 -6.41 -10.32
C THR A 55 3.25 -5.47 -9.17
N GLN A 56 2.54 -5.94 -8.15
CA GLN A 56 2.26 -5.18 -6.93
C GLN A 56 3.55 -4.95 -6.14
N THR A 57 4.35 -6.00 -5.91
CA THR A 57 5.65 -5.88 -5.22
C THR A 57 6.57 -4.88 -5.91
N MET A 58 6.66 -4.93 -7.25
CA MET A 58 7.45 -3.97 -8.04
C MET A 58 6.91 -2.54 -7.92
N ALA A 59 5.59 -2.36 -8.02
CA ALA A 59 4.96 -1.03 -7.91
C ALA A 59 5.16 -0.43 -6.50
N THR A 60 4.93 -1.21 -5.44
CA THR A 60 5.16 -0.76 -4.06
C THR A 60 6.64 -0.52 -3.79
N ARG A 61 7.57 -1.30 -4.35
CA ARG A 61 9.02 -1.04 -4.22
C ARG A 61 9.40 0.30 -4.83
N VAL A 62 8.97 0.59 -6.06
CA VAL A 62 9.25 1.88 -6.70
C VAL A 62 8.66 3.04 -5.90
N ALA A 63 7.40 2.93 -5.47
CA ALA A 63 6.77 3.96 -4.66
C ALA A 63 7.48 4.17 -3.30
N PHE A 64 7.85 3.09 -2.60
CA PHE A 64 8.59 3.13 -1.34
C PHE A 64 9.98 3.78 -1.49
N LEU A 65 10.70 3.47 -2.56
CA LEU A 65 12.00 4.10 -2.85
C LEU A 65 11.86 5.62 -3.03
N ILE A 66 10.80 6.06 -3.70
CA ILE A 66 10.51 7.49 -3.90
C ILE A 66 10.09 8.16 -2.58
N SER A 67 9.11 7.60 -1.85
CA SER A 67 8.52 8.28 -0.68
C SER A 67 9.28 8.09 0.64
N HIS A 68 10.01 6.99 0.82
CA HIS A 68 10.70 6.65 2.09
C HIS A 68 12.23 6.59 1.96
N ARG A 69 12.80 6.54 0.75
CA ARG A 69 14.25 6.52 0.51
C ARG A 69 14.75 7.70 -0.34
N GLN A 70 13.90 8.70 -0.57
CA GLN A 70 14.22 9.95 -1.27
C GLN A 70 14.82 9.74 -2.69
N VAL A 71 14.51 8.61 -3.33
CA VAL A 71 14.94 8.33 -4.70
C VAL A 71 14.14 9.20 -5.66
N LEU A 72 14.84 10.02 -6.45
CA LEU A 72 14.21 10.89 -7.43
C LEU A 72 13.47 10.05 -8.49
N PRO A 73 12.18 10.30 -8.79
CA PRO A 73 11.41 9.43 -9.69
C PRO A 73 12.02 9.23 -11.08
N HIS A 74 12.77 10.22 -11.59
CA HIS A 74 13.43 10.18 -12.89
C HIS A 74 14.72 9.31 -12.92
N THR A 75 15.24 8.84 -11.77
CA THR A 75 16.37 7.90 -11.72
C THR A 75 15.93 6.44 -11.69
N VAL A 76 14.62 6.17 -11.67
CA VAL A 76 14.07 4.81 -11.66
C VAL A 76 13.72 4.34 -13.06
N LEU A 77 14.40 3.28 -13.54
CA LEU A 77 14.09 2.61 -14.80
C LEU A 77 13.37 1.27 -14.56
N GLY A 78 12.14 1.15 -15.06
CA GLY A 78 11.38 -0.11 -15.11
C GLY A 78 11.36 -0.69 -16.52
N ILE A 79 11.74 -1.97 -16.67
CA ILE A 79 11.72 -2.70 -17.94
C ILE A 79 10.77 -3.89 -17.82
N VAL A 80 9.86 -4.05 -18.79
CA VAL A 80 8.89 -5.15 -18.87
C VAL A 80 8.64 -5.53 -20.33
N PHE A 81 8.14 -6.75 -20.57
CA PHE A 81 8.03 -7.32 -21.92
C PHE A 81 6.97 -6.69 -22.83
N THR A 82 5.96 -6.00 -22.29
CA THR A 82 4.85 -5.44 -23.10
C THR A 82 4.49 -4.02 -22.70
N ARG A 83 3.99 -3.22 -23.65
CA ARG A 83 3.52 -1.84 -23.41
C ARG A 83 2.43 -1.78 -22.34
N HIS A 84 1.45 -2.68 -22.43
CA HIS A 84 0.36 -2.77 -21.45
C HIS A 84 0.86 -3.09 -20.02
N ALA A 85 1.89 -3.93 -19.88
CA ALA A 85 2.51 -4.16 -18.57
C ALA A 85 3.23 -2.92 -18.03
N ALA A 86 3.85 -2.11 -18.91
CA ALA A 86 4.53 -0.87 -18.52
C ALA A 86 3.52 0.20 -18.08
N GLU A 87 2.42 0.36 -18.82
CA GLU A 87 1.27 1.22 -18.47
C GLU A 87 0.67 0.81 -17.12
N THR A 88 0.37 -0.48 -16.94
CA THR A 88 -0.17 -1.04 -15.68
C THR A 88 0.78 -0.79 -14.49
N LEU A 89 2.09 -0.98 -14.68
CA LEU A 89 3.08 -0.73 -13.63
C LEU A 89 3.15 0.77 -13.28
N ARG A 90 3.22 1.65 -14.29
CA ARG A 90 3.21 3.11 -14.12
C ARG A 90 1.99 3.59 -13.35
N GLU A 91 0.81 3.07 -13.69
CA GLU A 91 -0.44 3.45 -13.05
C GLU A 91 -0.52 2.96 -11.60
N ARG A 92 -0.08 1.73 -11.31
CA ARG A 92 0.01 1.24 -9.92
C ARG A 92 0.97 2.08 -9.08
N VAL A 93 2.15 2.44 -9.62
CA VAL A 93 3.10 3.33 -8.92
C VAL A 93 2.45 4.68 -8.63
N LYS A 94 1.75 5.29 -9.60
CA LYS A 94 1.03 6.56 -9.40
C LYS A 94 -0.04 6.45 -8.31
N THR A 95 -0.86 5.40 -8.34
CA THR A 95 -1.92 5.18 -7.34
C THR A 95 -1.35 5.01 -5.94
N ILE A 96 -0.27 4.24 -5.78
CA ILE A 96 0.40 4.05 -4.47
C ILE A 96 1.02 5.36 -3.98
N LEU A 97 1.67 6.15 -4.84
CA LEU A 97 2.23 7.44 -4.44
C LEU A 97 1.14 8.43 -4.00
N LEU A 98 0.00 8.48 -4.70
CA LEU A 98 -1.16 9.31 -4.30
C LEU A 98 -1.73 8.87 -2.93
N HIS A 99 -1.77 7.56 -2.68
CA HIS A 99 -2.16 7.02 -1.37
C HIS A 99 -1.21 7.47 -0.26
N GLU A 100 0.11 7.24 -0.40
CA GLU A 100 1.08 7.63 0.64
C GLU A 100 1.14 9.16 0.85
N LEU A 101 0.88 9.97 -0.19
CA LEU A 101 0.73 11.43 -0.10
C LEU A 101 -0.47 11.82 0.80
N HIS A 102 -1.64 11.22 0.58
CA HIS A 102 -2.84 11.51 1.38
C HIS A 102 -2.73 11.05 2.84
N HIS A 103 -1.84 10.10 3.12
CA HIS A 103 -1.55 9.61 4.47
C HIS A 103 -0.35 10.30 5.16
N GLY A 104 0.14 11.41 4.60
CA GLY A 104 1.16 12.25 5.25
C GLY A 104 2.55 11.62 5.35
N LYS A 105 2.86 10.62 4.52
CA LYS A 105 4.12 9.87 4.55
C LYS A 105 5.21 10.40 3.62
N LEU A 106 5.01 11.58 3.03
CA LEU A 106 6.07 12.28 2.30
C LEU A 106 6.83 13.17 3.29
N LEU A 107 8.06 12.77 3.66
CA LEU A 107 8.95 13.48 4.58
C LEU A 107 10.31 13.77 3.91
#